data_AF-A0AAD9Q9Q7-F1
#
_entry.id   AF-A0AAD9Q9Q7-F1
#
_cell.length_a   1.000
_cell.length_b   1.000
_cell.length_c   1.000
_cell.angle_alpha   90.00
_cell.angle_beta   90.00
_cell.angle_gamma   90.00
#
_symmetry.space_group_name_H-M   'P 1'
#
loop_
_entity.id
_entity.type
_entity.pdbx_description
1 polymer ?
#
loop_
_entity_poly.entity_id
_entity_poly.type
_entity_poly.pdbx_seq_one_letter_code
_entity_poly.pdbx_strand_id
1 'polypeptide(L)'
;MLCDAFRLSLQNSLKALNKTLPSLAQRSEHWDLVYDWDLQIMSTALEEIAGKHLPQLIVFDLVHRVKKIISHNGQETNIILLNLHGSVEDRRGYKIKLYDDSLAILELLKAKGICMAAASRTDDPPAAKELLRALDIDQYFTYKEIYPGSKVSHFKKFTQASGISYADMLFFDDEERNIDDISRLGVTCVLVEQGMKHTVLENGLKKFASKHAR
;
A
#
# COMPACT_ATOMS: atom_id res chain seq x y z
N MET A 1 19.17 -4.35 -25.08
CA MET A 1 20.14 -5.37 -24.61
C MET A 1 20.30 -5.43 -23.08
N LEU A 2 19.47 -4.73 -22.28
CA LEU A 2 19.52 -4.77 -20.80
C LEU A 2 18.56 -5.79 -20.13
N CYS A 3 17.62 -6.38 -20.89
CA CYS A 3 16.61 -7.30 -20.34
C CYS A 3 17.13 -8.72 -20.07
N ASP A 4 18.01 -9.25 -20.92
CA ASP A 4 18.40 -10.66 -20.85
C ASP A 4 19.47 -10.94 -19.79
N ALA A 5 20.38 -9.99 -19.57
CA ALA A 5 21.41 -10.08 -18.53
C ALA A 5 20.79 -10.07 -17.12
N PHE A 6 19.76 -9.24 -16.90
CA PHE A 6 19.05 -9.18 -15.63
C PHE A 6 18.26 -10.47 -15.36
N ARG A 7 17.60 -11.01 -16.39
CA ARG A 7 16.82 -12.25 -16.30
C ARG A 7 17.70 -13.46 -16.01
N LEU A 8 18.89 -13.54 -16.63
CA LEU A 8 19.88 -14.59 -16.34
C LEU A 8 20.44 -14.50 -14.92
N SER A 9 20.72 -13.28 -14.45
CA SER A 9 21.21 -13.05 -13.08
C SER A 9 20.17 -13.48 -12.04
N LEU A 10 18.90 -13.16 -12.28
CA LEU A 10 17.80 -13.59 -11.42
C LEU A 10 17.64 -15.12 -11.40
N GLN A 11 17.67 -15.77 -12.57
CA GLN A 11 17.53 -17.23 -12.68
C GLN A 11 18.69 -17.99 -12.02
N ASN A 12 19.91 -17.47 -12.13
CA ASN A 12 21.09 -18.06 -11.50
C ASN A 12 21.06 -17.89 -9.98
N SER A 13 20.58 -16.75 -9.48
CA SER A 13 20.41 -16.49 -8.04
C SER A 13 19.33 -17.40 -7.43
N LEU A 14 18.20 -17.58 -8.12
CA LEU A 14 17.12 -18.49 -7.68
C LEU A 14 17.56 -19.96 -7.68
N LYS A 15 18.39 -20.39 -8.64
CA LYS A 15 18.97 -21.74 -8.64
C LYS A 15 19.98 -21.97 -7.52
N ALA A 16 20.71 -20.93 -7.11
CA ALA A 16 21.65 -21.01 -5.98
C ALA A 16 20.88 -21.17 -4.65
N LEU A 17 19.82 -20.38 -4.45
CA LEU A 17 18.95 -20.44 -3.27
C LEU A 17 18.28 -21.81 -3.08
N ASN A 18 17.80 -22.44 -4.16
CA ASN A 18 17.16 -23.77 -4.06
C ASN A 18 18.11 -24.92 -3.71
N LYS A 19 19.43 -24.74 -3.91
CA LYS A 19 20.44 -25.78 -3.59
C LYS A 19 20.88 -25.76 -2.13
N THR A 20 20.58 -24.70 -1.39
CA THR A 20 21.09 -24.46 -0.03
C THR A 20 20.01 -24.46 1.05
N LEU A 21 18.76 -24.83 0.73
CA LEU A 21 17.65 -24.81 1.69
C LEU A 21 17.86 -25.84 2.83
N PRO A 22 17.98 -25.39 4.10
CA PRO A 22 18.07 -26.28 5.25
C PRO A 22 16.70 -26.79 5.69
N SER A 23 16.71 -27.78 6.60
CA SER A 23 15.50 -28.42 7.13
C SER A 23 14.53 -27.43 7.80
N LEU A 24 13.26 -27.84 7.93
CA LEU A 24 12.11 -27.03 8.39
C LEU A 24 12.31 -26.25 9.70
N ALA A 25 13.28 -26.62 10.54
CA ALA A 25 13.58 -25.95 11.81
C ALA A 25 14.43 -24.67 11.68
N GLN A 26 15.13 -24.43 10.57
CA GLN A 26 16.00 -23.25 10.37
C GLN A 26 15.32 -22.14 9.56
N ARG A 27 14.00 -22.22 9.33
CA ARG A 27 13.27 -21.31 8.44
C ARG A 27 12.95 -19.94 9.03
N SER A 28 13.04 -19.72 10.36
CA SER A 28 12.64 -18.41 10.92
C SER A 28 13.66 -17.30 10.63
N GLU A 29 14.97 -17.58 10.65
CA GLU A 29 16.03 -16.59 10.35
C GLU A 29 16.15 -16.28 8.85
N HIS A 30 15.61 -17.14 7.99
CA HIS A 30 15.72 -16.98 6.54
C HIS A 30 14.67 -16.02 5.96
N TRP A 31 13.51 -15.88 6.62
CA TRP A 31 12.50 -14.90 6.22
C TRP A 31 12.98 -13.48 6.42
N ASP A 32 13.72 -13.21 7.50
CA ASP A 32 14.29 -11.88 7.77
C ASP A 32 15.26 -11.44 6.65
N LEU A 33 16.08 -12.36 6.14
CA LEU A 33 17.04 -12.07 5.06
C LEU A 33 16.36 -11.87 3.69
N VAL A 34 15.28 -12.61 3.40
CA VAL A 34 14.52 -12.44 2.14
C VAL A 34 13.74 -11.11 2.17
N TYR A 35 13.12 -10.78 3.32
CA TYR A 35 12.48 -9.47 3.52
C TYR A 35 13.47 -8.33 3.39
N ASP A 36 14.65 -8.47 4.00
CA ASP A 36 15.71 -7.45 3.94
C ASP A 36 16.23 -7.25 2.51
N TRP A 37 16.37 -8.34 1.72
CA TRP A 37 16.74 -8.26 0.32
C TRP A 37 15.68 -7.59 -0.56
N ASP A 38 14.41 -7.95 -0.40
CA ASP A 38 13.31 -7.32 -1.13
C ASP A 38 13.19 -5.82 -0.79
N LEU A 39 13.41 -5.46 0.49
CA LEU A 39 13.47 -4.06 0.95
C LEU A 39 14.69 -3.32 0.39
N GLN A 40 15.86 -3.95 0.31
CA GLN A 40 17.07 -3.36 -0.27
C GLN A 40 16.89 -3.10 -1.77
N ILE A 41 16.33 -4.07 -2.50
CA ILE A 41 16.01 -3.95 -3.93
C ILE A 41 14.98 -2.84 -4.14
N MET A 42 13.93 -2.81 -3.32
CA MET A 42 12.90 -1.77 -3.35
C MET A 42 13.46 -0.39 -3.01
N SER A 43 14.33 -0.28 -2.00
CA SER A 43 15.01 0.96 -1.65
C SER A 43 15.88 1.47 -2.80
N THR A 44 16.60 0.57 -3.46
CA THR A 44 17.45 0.92 -4.61
C THR A 44 16.61 1.35 -5.80
N ALA A 45 15.51 0.64 -6.09
CA ALA A 45 14.56 1.02 -7.14
C ALA A 45 13.87 2.35 -6.84
N LEU A 46 13.50 2.59 -5.58
CA LEU A 46 12.99 3.88 -5.12
C LEU A 46 14.01 4.98 -5.28
N GLU A 47 15.28 4.75 -4.97
CA GLU A 47 16.36 5.74 -5.15
C GLU A 47 16.60 6.06 -6.63
N GLU A 48 16.55 5.04 -7.49
CA GLU A 48 16.64 5.21 -8.95
C GLU A 48 15.45 6.01 -9.51
N ILE A 49 14.25 5.78 -8.97
CA ILE A 49 13.03 6.54 -9.31
C ILE A 49 13.07 7.96 -8.67
N ALA A 50 13.62 8.09 -7.46
CA ALA A 50 13.70 9.33 -6.70
C ALA A 50 14.60 10.38 -7.34
N GLY A 51 15.57 9.96 -8.16
CA GLY A 51 16.40 10.85 -8.97
C GLY A 51 15.62 11.75 -9.95
N LYS A 52 14.29 11.59 -10.09
CA LYS A 52 13.46 12.27 -11.09
C LYS A 52 12.19 12.97 -10.58
N HIS A 53 12.03 13.15 -9.26
CA HIS A 53 10.91 13.78 -8.52
C HIS A 53 10.01 12.77 -7.79
N LEU A 54 9.92 12.92 -6.46
CA LEU A 54 9.05 12.13 -5.58
C LEU A 54 7.80 12.92 -5.18
N PRO A 55 6.67 12.24 -4.94
CA PRO A 55 5.49 12.88 -4.35
C PRO A 55 5.81 13.35 -2.94
N GLN A 56 5.27 14.51 -2.57
CA GLN A 56 5.37 15.04 -1.21
C GLN A 56 4.31 14.42 -0.29
N LEU A 57 3.20 13.94 -0.86
CA LEU A 57 2.15 13.22 -0.14
C LEU A 57 1.67 12.01 -0.95
N ILE A 58 1.68 10.84 -0.32
CA ILE A 58 1.03 9.65 -0.86
C ILE A 58 -0.26 9.38 -0.10
N VAL A 59 -1.36 9.31 -0.83
CA VAL A 59 -2.70 9.08 -0.28
C VAL A 59 -3.15 7.67 -0.64
N PHE A 60 -3.63 6.94 0.35
CA PHE A 60 -4.18 5.59 0.19
C PHE A 60 -5.67 5.59 0.51
N ASP A 61 -6.46 4.90 -0.33
CA ASP A 61 -7.79 4.47 0.08
C ASP A 61 -7.73 3.43 1.20
N LEU A 62 -8.72 3.46 2.08
CA LEU A 62 -9.00 2.36 3.00
C LEU A 62 -10.27 1.69 2.51
N VAL A 63 -10.11 0.61 1.75
CA VAL A 63 -11.22 -0.14 1.19
C VAL A 63 -12.12 -0.64 2.32
N HIS A 64 -13.35 -0.16 2.35
CA HIS A 64 -14.42 -0.69 3.19
C HIS A 64 -15.37 -1.56 2.35
N ARG A 65 -14.91 -2.75 1.95
CA ARG A 65 -15.84 -3.82 1.56
C ARG A 65 -16.24 -4.62 2.80
N VAL A 66 -17.12 -4.06 3.63
CA VAL A 66 -17.93 -4.88 4.55
C VAL A 66 -19.16 -5.32 3.77
N LYS A 67 -19.03 -6.36 2.94
CA LYS A 67 -20.22 -7.06 2.44
C LYS A 67 -20.78 -7.92 3.57
N LYS A 68 -21.92 -7.51 4.14
CA LYS A 68 -22.72 -8.31 5.07
C LYS A 68 -23.13 -9.61 4.40
N ILE A 69 -22.59 -10.76 4.83
CA ILE A 69 -23.11 -12.08 4.40
C ILE A 69 -24.14 -12.59 5.42
N ILE A 70 -25.37 -12.72 4.93
CA ILE A 70 -26.34 -13.75 5.31
C ILE A 70 -25.95 -14.97 4.47
N SER A 71 -25.53 -16.09 5.07
CA SER A 71 -25.07 -17.25 4.28
C SER A 71 -26.25 -18.14 3.87
N HIS A 72 -26.32 -18.46 2.58
CA HIS A 72 -26.42 -19.84 2.07
C HIS A 72 -25.63 -19.87 0.74
N ASN A 73 -24.62 -20.72 0.63
CA ASN A 73 -23.92 -21.12 -0.61
C ASN A 73 -22.51 -20.54 -0.95
N GLY A 74 -21.69 -20.23 0.05
CA GLY A 74 -20.34 -20.81 0.10
C GLY A 74 -19.23 -20.39 -0.90
N GLN A 75 -19.16 -19.16 -1.38
CA GLN A 75 -17.89 -18.58 -1.91
C GLN A 75 -17.74 -17.10 -1.50
N GLU A 76 -16.47 -16.72 -1.30
CA GLU A 76 -15.87 -15.37 -1.14
C GLU A 76 -15.68 -14.72 0.26
N THR A 77 -14.54 -14.00 0.34
CA THR A 77 -13.68 -13.56 1.45
C THR A 77 -14.02 -12.17 2.02
N ASN A 78 -13.55 -11.82 3.25
CA ASN A 78 -13.31 -10.44 3.77
C ASN A 78 -12.60 -10.41 5.16
N ILE A 79 -11.96 -9.27 5.50
CA ILE A 79 -10.79 -9.12 6.40
C ILE A 79 -10.73 -7.64 7.08
N ILE A 80 -10.94 -7.41 8.42
CA ILE A 80 -10.68 -6.21 9.41
C ILE A 80 -9.89 -6.46 10.86
N LEU A 81 -8.72 -5.88 11.23
CA LEU A 81 -7.35 -6.36 11.71
C LEU A 81 -6.77 -6.32 13.19
N LEU A 82 -5.47 -6.67 13.37
CA LEU A 82 -4.70 -7.38 14.46
C LEU A 82 -3.61 -6.72 15.33
N ASN A 83 -3.56 -7.17 16.59
CA ASN A 83 -2.41 -7.22 17.50
C ASN A 83 -1.17 -7.97 16.94
N LEU A 84 0.00 -7.65 17.49
CA LEU A 84 1.33 -7.98 16.96
C LEU A 84 1.67 -9.47 16.79
N HIS A 85 0.87 -10.44 17.25
CA HIS A 85 1.08 -11.88 17.01
C HIS A 85 -0.26 -12.60 16.75
N GLY A 86 -0.65 -12.78 15.48
CA GLY A 86 -1.63 -13.80 15.03
C GLY A 86 -3.14 -13.45 15.10
N SER A 87 -3.78 -13.40 13.92
CA SER A 87 -5.21 -13.13 13.52
C SER A 87 -6.18 -12.34 14.44
N VAL A 88 -6.86 -11.32 13.90
CA VAL A 88 -7.95 -10.58 14.58
C VAL A 88 -9.18 -11.03 13.92
N GLU A 89 -10.16 -11.20 14.79
CA GLU A 89 -11.46 -11.69 14.48
C GLU A 89 -12.47 -10.59 14.76
N ASP A 90 -13.40 -10.38 13.83
CA ASP A 90 -14.56 -9.55 14.12
C ASP A 90 -15.46 -10.25 15.17
N ARG A 91 -16.57 -9.60 15.56
CA ARG A 91 -17.53 -10.18 16.52
C ARG A 91 -18.13 -11.53 16.09
N ARG A 92 -17.89 -11.97 14.85
CA ARG A 92 -18.40 -13.21 14.25
C ARG A 92 -17.29 -14.23 13.98
N GLY A 93 -16.03 -13.95 14.33
CA GLY A 93 -14.90 -14.86 14.15
C GLY A 93 -14.16 -14.73 12.80
N TYR A 94 -14.42 -13.70 11.98
CA TYR A 94 -13.78 -13.56 10.66
C TYR A 94 -12.35 -13.05 10.76
N LYS A 95 -11.38 -13.73 10.15
CA LYS A 95 -9.94 -13.40 10.23
C LYS A 95 -9.50 -12.28 9.32
N ILE A 96 -8.52 -11.52 9.82
CA ILE A 96 -8.17 -10.25 9.22
C ILE A 96 -6.63 -10.09 9.12
N LYS A 97 -6.15 -9.54 7.98
CA LYS A 97 -4.79 -9.32 7.48
C LYS A 97 -4.73 -8.12 6.51
N LEU A 98 -3.60 -7.44 6.45
CA LEU A 98 -3.25 -6.55 5.33
C LEU A 98 -3.07 -7.34 4.02
N TYR A 99 -3.09 -6.64 2.88
CA TYR A 99 -2.43 -7.19 1.69
C TYR A 99 -0.94 -7.40 1.99
N ASP A 100 -0.37 -8.47 1.45
CA ASP A 100 0.94 -9.01 1.85
C ASP A 100 2.05 -7.95 1.90
N ASP A 101 2.09 -7.02 0.93
CA ASP A 101 3.14 -6.01 0.82
C ASP A 101 2.82 -4.70 1.54
N SER A 102 1.60 -4.52 2.06
CA SER A 102 1.15 -3.19 2.54
C SER A 102 1.97 -2.67 3.70
N LEU A 103 2.31 -3.52 4.68
CA LEU A 103 3.10 -3.10 5.83
C LEU A 103 4.51 -2.69 5.41
N ALA A 104 5.17 -3.53 4.59
CA ALA A 104 6.50 -3.25 4.05
C ALA A 104 6.52 -1.94 3.24
N ILE A 105 5.46 -1.66 2.46
CA ILE A 105 5.30 -0.39 1.75
C ILE A 105 5.22 0.80 2.72
N LEU A 106 4.37 0.72 3.75
CA LEU A 106 4.21 1.81 4.72
C LEU A 106 5.51 2.07 5.49
N GLU A 107 6.22 1.02 5.88
CA GLU A 107 7.53 1.10 6.54
C GLU A 107 8.58 1.75 5.65
N LEU A 108 8.66 1.33 4.39
CA LEU A 108 9.58 1.87 3.40
C LEU A 108 9.33 3.36 3.15
N LEU A 109 8.07 3.76 2.95
CA LEU A 109 7.71 5.16 2.73
C LEU A 109 8.03 6.03 3.94
N LYS A 110 7.78 5.53 5.16
CA LYS A 110 8.16 6.19 6.41
C LYS A 110 9.68 6.34 6.54
N ALA A 111 10.44 5.29 6.23
CA ALA A 111 11.91 5.32 6.28
C ALA A 111 12.50 6.33 5.27
N LYS A 112 11.84 6.53 4.13
CA LYS A 112 12.19 7.57 3.14
C LYS A 112 11.66 8.97 3.48
N GLY A 113 10.97 9.13 4.60
CA GLY A 113 10.42 10.43 5.03
C GLY A 113 9.27 10.95 4.15
N ILE A 114 8.61 10.07 3.39
CA ILE A 114 7.48 10.46 2.54
C ILE A 114 6.23 10.54 3.40
N CYS A 115 5.55 11.69 3.34
CA CYS A 115 4.30 11.88 4.09
C CYS A 115 3.19 11.01 3.50
N MET A 116 2.40 10.39 4.37
CA MET A 116 1.29 9.53 3.96
C MET A 116 -0.05 10.03 4.54
N ALA A 117 -1.12 9.78 3.80
CA ALA A 117 -2.49 10.05 4.23
C ALA A 117 -3.44 8.91 3.91
N ALA A 118 -4.49 8.78 4.72
CA ALA A 118 -5.60 7.87 4.47
C ALA A 118 -6.85 8.65 4.08
N ALA A 119 -7.51 8.24 3.00
CA ALA A 119 -8.78 8.81 2.54
C ALA A 119 -9.81 7.69 2.43
N SER A 120 -10.92 7.70 3.16
CA SER A 120 -11.93 6.63 3.08
C SER A 120 -13.34 7.18 3.17
N ARG A 121 -14.21 6.70 2.28
CA ARG A 121 -15.63 7.08 2.18
C ARG A 121 -16.55 6.21 3.06
N THR A 122 -15.99 5.52 4.06
CA THR A 122 -16.72 4.57 4.91
C THR A 122 -17.88 5.20 5.68
N ASP A 123 -18.99 4.45 5.79
CA ASP A 123 -20.14 4.78 6.63
C ASP A 123 -19.92 4.48 8.12
N ASP A 124 -18.82 3.82 8.49
CA ASP A 124 -18.43 3.59 9.88
C ASP A 124 -16.99 4.10 10.17
N PRO A 125 -16.82 5.43 10.31
CA PRO A 125 -15.52 6.01 10.63
C PRO A 125 -14.91 5.55 11.96
N PRO A 126 -15.68 5.37 13.05
CA PRO A 126 -15.14 4.80 14.28
C PRO A 126 -14.49 3.44 14.07
N ALA A 127 -15.17 2.51 13.39
CA ALA A 127 -14.62 1.17 13.14
C ALA A 127 -13.36 1.24 12.26
N ALA A 128 -13.36 2.07 11.22
CA ALA A 128 -12.19 2.27 10.36
C ALA A 128 -10.96 2.79 11.13
N LYS A 129 -11.17 3.70 12.10
CA LYS A 129 -10.08 4.23 12.93
C LYS A 129 -9.61 3.26 14.01
N GLU A 130 -10.53 2.45 14.55
CA GLU A 130 -10.17 1.35 15.44
C GLU A 130 -9.35 0.32 14.68
N LEU A 131 -9.75 0.01 13.45
CA LEU A 131 -9.08 -0.90 12.55
C LEU A 131 -7.61 -0.51 12.33
N LEU A 132 -7.33 0.74 11.94
CA LEU A 132 -5.94 1.20 11.75
C LEU A 132 -5.08 1.03 13.01
N ARG A 133 -5.67 1.26 14.19
CA ARG A 133 -4.98 1.15 15.48
C ARG A 133 -4.76 -0.29 15.90
N ALA A 134 -5.80 -1.12 15.75
CA ALA A 134 -5.74 -2.54 16.07
C ALA A 134 -4.60 -3.19 15.31
N LEU A 135 -4.40 -2.77 14.07
CA LEU A 135 -3.42 -3.26 13.12
C LEU A 135 -2.01 -2.66 13.23
N ASP A 136 -1.83 -1.72 14.14
CA ASP A 136 -0.61 -0.95 14.27
C ASP A 136 -0.15 -0.34 12.94
N ILE A 137 -1.06 0.34 12.22
CA ILE A 137 -0.69 1.17 11.05
C ILE A 137 -1.16 2.63 11.14
N ASP A 138 -1.93 2.99 12.15
CA ASP A 138 -2.42 4.36 12.35
C ASP A 138 -1.28 5.39 12.41
N GLN A 139 -0.11 4.96 12.89
CA GLN A 139 1.11 5.76 13.04
C GLN A 139 1.83 6.07 11.73
N TYR A 140 1.49 5.42 10.61
CA TYR A 140 2.07 5.76 9.30
C TYR A 140 1.34 6.94 8.64
N PHE A 141 0.08 7.20 9.01
CA PHE A 141 -0.74 8.23 8.35
C PHE A 141 -0.75 9.54 9.14
N THR A 142 -0.05 10.55 8.61
CA THR A 142 -0.04 11.91 9.15
C THR A 142 -1.42 12.56 9.05
N TYR A 143 -2.10 12.38 7.92
CA TYR A 143 -3.45 12.93 7.68
C TYR A 143 -4.45 11.81 7.46
N LYS A 144 -5.66 11.95 8.02
CA LYS A 144 -6.69 10.91 7.97
C LYS A 144 -8.05 11.57 7.75
N GLU A 145 -8.55 11.49 6.52
CA GLU A 145 -9.91 11.90 6.17
C GLU A 145 -10.73 10.62 5.99
N ILE A 146 -11.49 10.25 7.01
CA ILE A 146 -12.23 8.98 7.07
C ILE A 146 -13.66 9.33 7.47
N TYR A 147 -14.54 9.45 6.48
CA TYR A 147 -15.97 9.75 6.64
C TYR A 147 -16.73 9.64 5.31
N PRO A 148 -18.08 9.49 5.34
CA PRO A 148 -18.87 9.49 4.12
C PRO A 148 -18.74 10.80 3.35
N GLY A 149 -18.59 10.72 2.04
CA GLY A 149 -18.57 11.90 1.18
C GLY A 149 -17.79 11.70 -0.11
N SER A 150 -17.52 12.80 -0.81
CA SER A 150 -16.66 12.79 -1.99
C SER A 150 -15.18 12.88 -1.59
N LYS A 151 -14.31 12.09 -2.26
CA LYS A 151 -12.86 12.21 -2.11
C LYS A 151 -12.35 13.61 -2.45
N VAL A 152 -13.04 14.38 -3.29
CA VAL A 152 -12.69 15.78 -3.57
C VAL A 152 -12.65 16.60 -2.27
N SER A 153 -13.62 16.41 -1.39
CA SER A 153 -13.64 17.07 -0.07
C SER A 153 -12.50 16.62 0.82
N HIS A 154 -12.12 15.34 0.76
CA HIS A 154 -11.00 14.77 1.51
C HIS A 154 -9.66 15.39 1.04
N PHE A 155 -9.45 15.44 -0.27
CA PHE A 155 -8.26 16.04 -0.87
C PHE A 155 -8.15 17.54 -0.60
N LYS A 156 -9.28 18.26 -0.56
CA LYS A 156 -9.30 19.65 -0.11
C LYS A 156 -8.81 19.80 1.34
N LYS A 157 -9.13 18.86 2.22
CA LYS A 157 -8.65 18.89 3.62
C LYS A 157 -7.15 18.58 3.70
N PHE A 158 -6.65 17.64 2.91
CA PHE A 158 -5.21 17.37 2.83
C PHE A 158 -4.41 18.60 2.39
N THR A 159 -4.84 19.28 1.32
CA THR A 159 -4.16 20.51 0.86
C THR A 159 -4.20 21.62 1.92
N GLN A 160 -5.33 21.81 2.60
CA GLN A 160 -5.48 22.79 3.67
C GLN A 160 -4.57 22.50 4.88
N ALA A 161 -4.43 21.22 5.27
CA ALA A 161 -3.66 20.83 6.43
C ALA A 161 -2.14 20.76 6.14
N SER A 162 -1.77 20.32 4.95
CA SER A 162 -0.36 20.07 4.58
C SER A 162 0.31 21.21 3.83
N GLY A 163 -0.46 22.07 3.15
CA GLY A 163 0.06 23.05 2.19
C GLY A 163 0.60 22.43 0.89
N ILE A 164 0.52 21.11 0.72
CA ILE A 164 1.00 20.40 -0.47
C ILE A 164 0.02 20.61 -1.62
N SER A 165 0.52 20.87 -2.82
CA SER A 165 -0.32 21.05 -4.01
C SER A 165 -0.84 19.71 -4.53
N TYR A 166 -1.99 19.69 -5.22
CA TYR A 166 -2.49 18.46 -5.84
C TYR A 166 -1.51 17.82 -6.82
N ALA A 167 -0.71 18.64 -7.53
CA ALA A 167 0.28 18.15 -8.47
C ALA A 167 1.35 17.30 -7.78
N ASP A 168 1.67 17.59 -6.52
CA ASP A 168 2.70 16.89 -5.74
C ASP A 168 2.15 15.68 -4.95
N MET A 169 0.92 15.25 -5.26
CA MET A 169 0.26 14.11 -4.62
C MET A 169 0.20 12.89 -5.54
N LEU A 170 0.35 11.71 -4.93
CA LEU A 170 0.11 10.41 -5.55
C LEU A 170 -1.01 9.69 -4.80
N PHE A 171 -1.98 9.15 -5.51
CA PHE A 171 -3.18 8.54 -4.94
C PHE A 171 -3.41 7.12 -5.44
N PHE A 172 -3.70 6.21 -4.52
CA PHE A 172 -4.04 4.81 -4.76
C PHE A 172 -5.46 4.52 -4.27
N ASP A 173 -6.34 4.04 -5.15
CA ASP A 173 -7.75 3.72 -4.83
C ASP A 173 -8.23 2.61 -5.76
N ASP A 174 -9.16 1.76 -5.31
CA ASP A 174 -9.71 0.65 -6.11
C ASP A 174 -11.03 1.02 -6.82
N GLU A 175 -11.62 2.18 -6.54
CA GLU A 175 -12.86 2.66 -7.15
C GLU A 175 -12.55 3.64 -8.28
N GLU A 176 -12.82 3.23 -9.53
CA GLU A 176 -12.60 4.06 -10.74
C GLU A 176 -13.18 5.47 -10.62
N ARG A 177 -14.37 5.60 -10.00
CA ARG A 177 -15.00 6.91 -9.78
C ARG A 177 -14.12 7.84 -8.94
N ASN A 178 -13.48 7.34 -7.89
CA ASN A 178 -12.59 8.13 -7.06
C ASN A 178 -11.34 8.54 -7.86
N ILE A 179 -10.80 7.65 -8.70
CA ILE A 179 -9.68 7.94 -9.61
C ILE A 179 -10.04 9.05 -10.60
N ASP A 180 -11.21 8.97 -11.22
CA ASP A 180 -11.70 9.98 -12.17
C ASP A 180 -11.90 11.35 -11.51
N ASP A 181 -12.57 11.37 -10.35
CA ASP A 181 -12.84 12.62 -9.63
C ASP A 181 -11.54 13.31 -9.17
N ILE A 182 -10.57 12.54 -8.68
CA ILE A 182 -9.32 13.08 -8.10
C ILE A 182 -8.27 13.41 -9.17
N SER A 183 -8.21 12.64 -10.26
CA SER A 183 -7.28 12.95 -11.37
C SER A 183 -7.56 14.31 -12.01
N ARG A 184 -8.83 14.74 -12.05
CA ARG A 184 -9.25 16.08 -12.53
C ARG A 184 -8.72 17.24 -11.68
N LEU A 185 -8.33 16.98 -10.43
CA LEU A 185 -7.70 17.98 -9.56
C LEU A 185 -6.20 18.17 -9.85
N GLY A 186 -5.63 17.34 -10.72
CA GLY A 186 -4.20 17.35 -11.02
C GLY A 186 -3.37 16.36 -10.20
N VAL A 187 -4.00 15.53 -9.36
CA VAL A 187 -3.33 14.46 -8.61
C VAL A 187 -2.92 13.32 -9.53
N THR A 188 -1.75 12.72 -9.30
CA THR A 188 -1.37 11.48 -10.00
C THR A 188 -2.10 10.31 -9.36
N CYS A 189 -2.98 9.64 -10.10
CA CYS A 189 -3.84 8.57 -9.56
C CYS A 189 -3.49 7.20 -10.16
N VAL A 190 -3.61 6.15 -9.35
CA VAL A 190 -3.38 4.75 -9.71
C VAL A 190 -4.58 3.92 -9.26
N LEU A 191 -5.26 3.27 -10.21
CA LEU A 191 -6.32 2.31 -9.93
C LEU A 191 -5.70 1.01 -9.39
N VAL A 192 -6.18 0.54 -8.25
CA VAL A 192 -5.65 -0.64 -7.55
C VAL A 192 -6.65 -1.79 -7.61
N GLU A 193 -6.50 -2.72 -8.55
CA GLU A 193 -7.49 -3.78 -8.78
C GLU A 193 -7.39 -4.94 -7.77
N GLN A 194 -6.16 -5.28 -7.33
CA GLN A 194 -5.88 -6.49 -6.53
C GLN A 194 -5.08 -6.17 -5.26
N GLY A 195 -5.40 -5.05 -4.63
CA GLY A 195 -4.71 -4.58 -3.44
C GLY A 195 -3.32 -4.02 -3.71
N MET A 196 -2.76 -3.39 -2.67
CA MET A 196 -1.43 -2.79 -2.74
C MET A 196 -0.34 -3.87 -2.78
N LYS A 197 0.53 -3.74 -3.78
CA LYS A 197 1.75 -4.54 -3.99
C LYS A 197 2.92 -3.62 -4.26
N HIS A 198 4.14 -4.12 -4.06
CA HIS A 198 5.36 -3.39 -4.38
C HIS A 198 5.38 -2.86 -5.83
N THR A 199 4.95 -3.69 -6.78
CA THR A 199 4.85 -3.32 -8.20
C THR A 199 3.83 -2.20 -8.47
N VAL A 200 2.74 -2.12 -7.68
CA VAL A 200 1.73 -1.06 -7.78
C VAL A 200 2.34 0.27 -7.35
N LEU A 201 3.07 0.28 -6.23
CA LEU A 201 3.78 1.46 -5.75
C LEU A 201 4.82 1.93 -6.77
N GLU A 202 5.66 1.01 -7.25
CA GLU A 202 6.73 1.30 -8.21
C GLU A 202 6.16 1.92 -9.49
N ASN A 203 5.09 1.34 -10.04
CA ASN A 203 4.42 1.87 -11.23
C ASN A 203 3.80 3.25 -10.96
N GLY A 204 3.21 3.46 -9.78
CA GLY A 204 2.68 4.76 -9.37
C GLY A 204 3.74 5.84 -9.31
N LEU A 205 4.90 5.55 -8.73
CA LEU A 205 6.02 6.48 -8.63
C LEU A 205 6.65 6.76 -10.01
N LYS A 206 6.78 5.74 -10.87
CA LYS A 206 7.21 5.94 -12.27
C LYS A 206 6.25 6.83 -13.04
N LYS A 207 4.94 6.63 -12.87
CA LYS A 207 3.89 7.46 -13.48
C LYS A 207 3.98 8.90 -12.99
N PHE A 208 4.18 9.10 -11.68
CA PHE A 208 4.39 10.41 -11.07
C PHE A 208 5.63 11.10 -11.68
N ALA A 209 6.81 10.49 -11.59
CA ALA A 209 8.04 11.05 -12.14
C ALA A 209 7.92 11.40 -13.63
N SER A 210 7.29 10.55 -14.43
CA SER A 210 7.08 10.79 -15.87
C SER A 210 6.19 11.99 -16.18
N LYS A 211 5.22 12.29 -15.29
CA LYS A 211 4.35 13.46 -15.41
C LYS A 211 5.07 14.75 -15.06
N HIS A 212 6.03 14.70 -14.13
CA HIS A 212 6.82 15.87 -13.69
C HIS A 212 8.08 16.13 -14.53
N ALA A 213 8.53 15.15 -15.31
CA ALA A 213 9.63 15.31 -16.25
C ALA A 213 9.24 16.06 -17.54
N ARG A 214 8.01 16.54 -17.66
CA ARG A 214 7.44 17.19 -18.87
C ARG A 214 7.25 18.68 -18.68
#